data_AF-A0A7W2T901-F1
#
_entry.id   AF-A0A7W2T901-F1
#
_cell.length_a   1.000
_cell.length_b   1.000
_cell.length_c   1.000
_cell.angle_alpha   90.00
_cell.angle_beta   90.00
_cell.angle_gamma   90.00
#
_symmetry.space_group_name_H-M   'P 1'
#
loop_
_entity.id
_entity.type
_entity.pdbx_description
1 polymer ?
#
loop_
_entity_poly.entity_id
_entity_poly.type
_entity_poly.pdbx_seq_one_letter_code
_entity_poly.pdbx_strand_id
1 'polypeptide(L)' 'MNFKSNGAGSKLIMVQRKLNRLNDLFEKAVADKANVIERRELKVLYQEYIDDGREITLPIQDSIYPQHATAS' A
#
# COMPACT_ATOMS: atom_id res chain seq x y z
N MET A 1 33.95 8.70 -9.69
CA MET A 1 32.77 9.10 -8.88
C MET A 1 31.70 8.04 -9.11
N ASN A 2 31.47 7.16 -8.13
CA ASN A 2 30.55 6.04 -8.27
C ASN A 2 29.26 6.40 -7.53
N PHE A 3 28.21 6.75 -8.27
CA PHE A 3 26.88 6.95 -7.71
C PHE A 3 26.28 5.57 -7.43
N LYS A 4 26.48 5.10 -6.20
CA LYS A 4 25.78 3.95 -5.63
C LYS A 4 24.28 4.31 -5.62
N SER A 5 23.52 3.73 -6.56
CA SER A 5 22.07 3.95 -6.65
C SER A 5 21.41 3.31 -5.42
N ASN A 6 20.91 4.17 -4.53
CA ASN A 6 20.20 3.73 -3.33
C ASN A 6 18.80 3.23 -3.74
N GLY A 7 18.57 1.91 -3.68
CA GLY A 7 17.31 1.26 -4.07
C GLY A 7 16.05 1.71 -3.30
N ALA A 8 16.19 2.55 -2.28
CA ALA A 8 15.07 3.20 -1.60
C ALA A 8 14.43 4.32 -2.46
N GLY A 9 15.21 5.04 -3.27
CA GLY A 9 14.71 6.13 -4.10
C GLY A 9 13.79 5.65 -5.22
N SER A 10 14.09 4.50 -5.82
CA SER A 10 13.26 3.91 -6.89
C SER A 10 11.90 3.41 -6.38
N LYS A 11 11.84 2.88 -5.15
CA LYS A 11 10.58 2.50 -4.49
C LYS A 11 9.69 3.71 -4.24
N LEU A 12 10.24 4.81 -3.72
CA LEU A 12 9.47 6.03 -3.45
C LEU A 12 8.86 6.63 -4.73
N ILE A 13 9.63 6.67 -5.82
CA ILE A 13 9.14 7.14 -7.13
C ILE A 13 8.03 6.24 -7.68
N MET A 14 8.14 4.91 -7.52
CA MET A 14 7.10 3.97 -7.95
C MET A 14 5.79 4.19 -7.17
N VAL A 15 5.86 4.36 -5.85
CA VAL A 15 4.69 4.62 -5.00
C VAL A 15 4.01 5.93 -5.41
N GLN A 16 4.77 7.01 -5.58
CA GLN A 16 4.19 8.30 -5.99
C GLN A 16 3.49 8.22 -7.36
N ARG A 17 4.07 7.49 -8.32
CA ARG A 17 3.44 7.28 -9.64
C ARG A 17 2.13 6.51 -9.54
N LYS A 18 2.09 5.46 -8.70
CA LYS A 18 0.86 4.69 -8.46
C LYS A 18 -0.23 5.53 -7.79
N LEU A 19 0.13 6.37 -6.82
CA LEU A 19 -0.81 7.28 -6.16
C LEU A 19 -1.38 8.34 -7.11
N ASN A 20 -0.52 8.97 -7.93
CA ASN A 20 -0.99 9.93 -8.94
C ASN A 20 -1.95 9.25 -9.93
N ARG A 21 -1.60 8.04 -10.38
CA ARG A 21 -2.44 7.26 -11.29
C ARG A 21 -3.78 6.87 -10.65
N LEU A 22 -3.77 6.51 -9.36
CA LEU A 22 -4.98 6.21 -8.60
C LEU A 22 -5.90 7.43 -8.55
N ASN A 23 -5.38 8.62 -8.22
CA ASN A 23 -6.14 9.86 -8.19
C ASN A 23 -6.73 10.21 -9.56
N ASP A 24 -5.93 10.17 -10.62
CA ASP A 24 -6.41 10.48 -11.98
C ASP A 24 -7.56 9.56 -12.40
N LEU A 25 -7.44 8.26 -12.12
CA LEU A 25 -8.48 7.28 -12.43
C LEU A 25 -9.72 7.43 -11.56
N PHE A 26 -9.56 7.81 -10.29
CA PHE A 26 -10.66 8.13 -9.39
C PHE A 26 -11.47 9.32 -9.92
N GLU A 27 -10.80 10.43 -10.26
CA GLU A 27 -11.47 11.61 -10.82
C GLU A 27 -12.21 11.29 -12.11
N LYS A 28 -11.60 10.50 -13.00
CA LYS A 28 -12.26 10.04 -14.23
C LYS A 28 -13.48 9.17 -13.95
N ALA A 29 -13.40 8.27 -12.97
CA ALA A 29 -14.50 7.38 -12.61
C ALA A 29 -15.66 8.16 -11.98
N VAL A 30 -15.38 9.13 -11.11
CA VAL A 30 -16.37 10.03 -10.52
C VAL A 30 -17.05 10.89 -11.58
N ALA A 31 -16.30 11.32 -12.60
CA ALA A 31 -16.84 12.06 -13.75
C ALA A 31 -17.59 11.18 -14.77
N ASP A 32 -17.73 9.87 -14.52
CA ASP A 32 -18.25 8.85 -15.44
C ASP A 32 -17.57 8.83 -16.83
N LYS A 33 -16.28 9.21 -16.86
CA LYS A 33 -15.44 9.22 -18.07
C LYS A 33 -14.47 8.05 -18.14
N ALA A 34 -14.34 7.28 -17.06
CA ALA A 34 -13.46 6.12 -17.02
C ALA A 34 -14.00 4.97 -17.88
N ASN A 35 -13.16 4.42 -18.75
CA ASN A 35 -13.53 3.24 -19.52
C ASN A 35 -13.43 1.93 -18.69
N VAL A 36 -13.81 0.80 -19.28
CA VAL A 36 -13.80 -0.50 -18.58
C VAL A 36 -12.39 -0.93 -18.14
N ILE A 37 -11.37 -0.63 -18.94
CA ILE A 37 -9.98 -0.95 -18.62
C ILE A 37 -9.50 -0.08 -17.46
N GLU A 38 -9.75 1.23 -17.52
CA GLU A 38 -9.44 2.20 -16.46
C GLU A 38 -10.14 1.86 -15.14
N ARG A 39 -11.40 1.41 -15.18
CA ARG A 39 -12.13 0.96 -13.99
C ARG A 39 -11.53 -0.31 -13.37
N ARG A 40 -11.06 -1.25 -14.20
CA ARG A 40 -10.35 -2.44 -13.72
C ARG A 40 -9.00 -2.07 -13.09
N GLU A 41 -8.25 -1.18 -13.75
CA GLU A 41 -6.97 -0.66 -13.24
C GLU A 41 -7.17 0.04 -11.89
N LEU A 42 -8.17 0.92 -11.78
CA LEU A 42 -8.52 1.61 -10.54
C LEU A 42 -8.82 0.62 -9.40
N LYS A 43 -9.56 -0.45 -9.67
CA LYS A 43 -9.86 -1.48 -8.67
C LYS A 43 -8.59 -2.16 -8.16
N VAL A 44 -7.64 -2.48 -9.05
CA VAL A 44 -6.37 -3.09 -8.67
C VAL A 44 -5.53 -2.13 -7.82
N LEU A 45 -5.43 -0.85 -8.23
CA LEU A 45 -4.66 0.15 -7.49
C LEU A 45 -5.22 0.42 -6.09
N TYR A 46 -6.55 0.44 -5.92
CA TYR A 46 -7.17 0.54 -4.60
C TYR A 46 -6.88 -0.67 -3.72
N GLN A 47 -6.92 -1.88 -4.30
CA GLN A 47 -6.62 -3.09 -3.57
C GLN A 47 -5.17 -3.08 -3.07
N GLU A 48 -4.20 -2.75 -3.94
CA GLU A 48 -2.79 -2.60 -3.56
C GLU A 48 -2.61 -1.55 -2.45
N TYR A 49 -3.26 -0.38 -2.57
CA TYR A 49 -3.16 0.67 -1.55
C TYR A 49 -3.69 0.24 -0.18
N ILE A 50 -4.81 -0.49 -0.17
CA ILE A 50 -5.41 -1.03 1.06
C ILE A 50 -4.52 -2.12 1.66
N ASP A 51 -4.00 -3.03 0.84
CA ASP A 51 -3.15 -4.13 1.28
C ASP A 51 -1.84 -3.60 1.88
N ASP A 52 -1.20 -2.63 1.22
CA ASP A 52 -0.02 -1.92 1.72
C ASP A 52 -0.30 -1.24 3.08
N GLY A 53 -1.49 -0.66 3.27
CA GLY A 53 -1.91 -0.07 4.55
C GLY A 53 -2.25 -1.10 5.65
N ARG A 54 -2.70 -2.29 5.27
CA ARG A 54 -3.06 -3.37 6.19
C ARG A 54 -1.85 -4.13 6.73
N GLU A 55 -0.77 -4.27 5.96
CA GLU A 55 0.49 -4.82 6.48
C GLU A 55 1.05 -4.00 7.65
N ILE A 56 0.81 -2.67 7.65
CA ILE A 56 1.22 -1.76 8.75
C ILE A 56 0.32 -1.95 9.99
N THR A 57 -0.89 -2.49 9.81
CA THR A 57 -1.92 -2.62 10.86
C THR A 57 -2.10 -4.08 11.33
N LEU A 58 -1.21 -5.01 10.95
CA LEU A 58 -1.19 -6.32 11.58
C LEU A 58 -0.83 -6.14 13.07
N PRO A 59 -1.66 -6.66 13.98
CA PRO A 59 -1.58 -6.30 15.38
C PRO A 59 -0.28 -6.83 16.00
N ILE A 60 0.36 -5.97 16.79
CA ILE A 60 1.26 -6.36 17.87
C ILE A 60 0.43 -7.17 18.86
N GLN A 61 0.16 -8.44 18.57
CA GLN A 61 -0.64 -9.30 19.43
C GLN A 61 -0.21 -10.75 19.27
N ASP A 62 1.10 -11.01 19.43
CA ASP A 62 1.60 -12.37 19.64
C ASP A 62 2.96 -12.41 20.38
N SER A 63 3.23 -11.50 21.32
CA SER A 63 4.47 -11.61 22.13
C SER A 63 4.49 -11.03 23.54
N ILE A 64 3.36 -10.70 24.16
CA ILE A 64 3.38 -10.32 25.59
C ILE A 64 2.21 -10.98 26.34
N TYR A 65 2.38 -12.25 26.68
CA TYR A 65 1.79 -12.78 27.91
C TYR A 65 2.95 -13.05 28.89
N PRO A 66 3.01 -12.34 30.04
CA PRO A 66 3.89 -12.74 31.12
C PRO A 66 3.42 -14.11 31.63
N GLN A 67 4.32 -15.08 31.63
CA GLN A 67 4.16 -16.36 32.32
C GLN A 67 4.02 -16.07 33.82
N HIS A 68 2.79 -15.85 34.31
CA HIS A 68 2.53 -15.86 35.74
C HIS A 68 2.63 -17.31 36.20
N ALA A 69 3.73 -17.60 36.88
CA ALA A 69 3.98 -18.85 37.59
C ALA A 69 2.77 -19.19 38.46
N THR A 70 2.16 -20.36 38.23
CA THR A 70 1.37 -21.03 39.25
C THR A 70 2.26 -22.09 39.87
N ALA A 71 2.62 -21.84 41.13
CA ALA A 71 3.26 -22.80 41.99
C ALA A 71 2.31 -23.96 42.28
N SER A 72 2.85 -25.17 42.37
CA SER A 72 2.26 -26.32 43.06
C SER A 72 3.37 -27.09 43.74
#